data_AF-A0A521AAS0-F1
#
_entry.id   AF-A0A521AAS0-F1
#
_cell.length_a   1.000
_cell.length_b   1.000
_cell.length_c   1.000
_cell.angle_alpha   90.00
_cell.angle_beta   90.00
_cell.angle_gamma   90.00
#
_symmetry.space_group_name_H-M   'P 1'
#
loop_
_entity.id
_entity.type
_entity.pdbx_description
1 polymer ?
#
loop_
_entity_poly.entity_id
_entity_poly.type
_entity_poly.pdbx_seq_one_letter_code
_entity_poly.pdbx_strand_id
1 'polypeptide(L)' 'MPLDVNDPEQINKTIKSVTEKYDIDVVLNNAGYLLMGPLEGMLDEQIVQQIQTNFFGVVRVTKAFIPYFKAKIRV' A
#
# COMPACT_ATOMS: atom_id res chain seq x y z
N MET A 1 7.84 -5.14 11.18
CA MET A 1 6.47 -4.73 11.56
C MET A 1 5.54 -5.32 10.51
N PRO A 2 4.51 -6.09 10.88
CA PRO A 2 3.55 -6.60 9.89
C PRO A 2 2.76 -5.44 9.28
N LEU A 3 2.43 -5.56 7.99
CA LEU A 3 1.66 -4.57 7.24
C LEU A 3 0.77 -5.30 6.21
N ASP A 4 -0.54 -5.25 6.40
CA ASP A 4 -1.51 -5.53 5.35
C ASP A 4 -1.87 -4.24 4.61
N VAL A 5 -1.64 -4.19 3.29
CA VAL A 5 -1.95 -3.02 2.44
C VAL A 5 -3.45 -2.82 2.19
N ASN A 6 -4.28 -3.77 2.64
CA ASN A 6 -5.75 -3.65 2.64
C ASN A 6 -6.30 -3.08 3.95
N ASP A 7 -5.48 -2.92 4.99
CA ASP A 7 -5.87 -2.40 6.31
C ASP A 7 -5.36 -0.96 6.50
N PRO A 8 -6.23 0.07 6.38
CA PRO A 8 -5.83 1.47 6.54
C PRO A 8 -5.25 1.81 7.91
N GLU A 9 -5.68 1.13 8.98
CA GLU A 9 -5.18 1.39 10.33
C GLU A 9 -3.75 0.87 10.47
N GLN A 10 -3.49 -0.35 9.99
CA GLN A 10 -2.13 -0.91 9.96
C GLN A 10 -1.18 -0.09 9.08
N ILE A 11 -1.64 0.42 7.93
CA ILE A 11 -0.86 1.31 7.07
C ILE A 11 -0.41 2.55 7.87
N ASN A 12 -1.35 3.27 8.47
CA ASN A 12 -1.04 4.50 9.18
C ASN A 12 -0.12 4.25 10.38
N LYS A 13 -0.39 3.20 11.16
CA LYS A 13 0.42 2.84 12.34
C LYS A 13 1.85 2.44 11.95
N THR A 14 2.00 1.64 10.88
CA THR A 14 3.31 1.17 10.44
C THR A 14 4.14 2.31 9.85
N ILE A 15 3.53 3.14 9.00
CA ILE A 15 4.21 4.26 8.34
C ILE A 15 4.66 5.29 9.37
N LYS A 16 3.79 5.65 10.32
CA LYS A 16 4.17 6.52 11.43
C LYS A 16 5.36 5.94 12.21
N SER A 17 5.29 4.66 12.61
CA SER A 17 6.37 4.09 13.42
C SER A 17 7.69 3.95 12.67
N VAL A 18 7.69 3.67 11.36
CA VAL A 18 8.93 3.52 10.59
C VAL A 18 9.56 4.89 10.29
N THR A 19 8.76 5.91 10.00
CA THR A 19 9.22 7.29 9.74
C THR A 19 9.72 8.00 11.00
N GLU A 20 9.24 7.61 12.19
CA GLU A 20 9.80 8.08 13.48
C GLU A 20 11.16 7.46 13.81
N LYS A 21 11.48 6.29 13.23
CA LYS A 21 12.69 5.50 13.56
C LYS A 21 13.78 5.64 12.51
N TYR A 22 13.41 5.80 11.26
CA TYR A 22 14.33 5.75 10.13
C TYR A 22 14.05 6.89 9.17
N ASP A 23 15.13 7.38 8.56
CA ASP A 23 15.02 8.27 7.43
C ASP A 23 14.76 7.46 6.16
N ILE A 24 13.63 7.71 5.50
CA ILE A 24 13.16 6.88 4.37
C ILE A 24 13.20 7.71 3.10
N ASP A 25 13.89 7.21 2.07
CA ASP A 25 14.01 7.89 0.77
C ASP A 25 13.18 7.22 -0.32
N VAL A 26 12.88 5.93 -0.18
CA VAL A 26 12.19 5.14 -1.19
C VAL A 26 11.11 4.29 -0.51
N VAL A 27 9.94 4.23 -1.15
CA VAL A 27 8.86 3.29 -0.81
C VAL A 27 8.61 2.40 -2.01
N LEU A 28 8.78 1.10 -1.82
CA LEU A 28 8.53 0.10 -2.85
C LEU A 28 7.15 -0.52 -2.63
N ASN A 29 6.18 -0.14 -3.46
CA ASN A 29 4.86 -0.76 -3.49
C ASN A 29 4.92 -2.13 -4.18
N ASN A 30 5.42 -3.15 -3.47
CA ASN A 30 5.60 -4.50 -4.01
C ASN A 30 4.45 -5.48 -3.69
N ALA A 31 3.66 -5.20 -2.65
CA ALA A 31 2.56 -6.08 -2.26
C ALA A 31 1.51 -6.15 -3.37
N GLY A 32 1.33 -7.33 -3.92
CA GLY A 32 0.38 -7.59 -4.98
C GLY A 32 0.36 -9.06 -5.34
N TYR A 33 -0.71 -9.50 -5.98
CA TYR A 33 -0.86 -10.87 -6.44
C TYR A 33 -1.58 -10.96 -7.78
N LEU A 34 -1.37 -12.07 -8.47
CA LEU A 34 -2.01 -12.33 -9.75
C LEU A 34 -3.25 -13.20 -9.56
N LEU A 35 -4.38 -12.72 -10.06
CA LEU A 35 -5.58 -13.50 -10.35
C LEU A 35 -5.55 -13.82 -11.83
N MET A 36 -5.56 -15.11 -12.18
CA MET A 36 -5.39 -15.60 -13.55
C MET A 36 -6.46 -16.63 -13.88
N GLY A 37 -7.06 -16.51 -15.06
CA GLY A 37 -8.09 -17.42 -15.56
C GLY A 37 -9.00 -16.72 -16.57
N PRO A 38 -9.97 -17.44 -17.16
CA PRO A 38 -11.06 -16.83 -17.91
C PRO A 38 -11.89 -15.91 -17.00
N LEU A 39 -12.28 -14.74 -17.51
CA LEU A 39 -12.99 -13.73 -16.73
C LEU A 39 -14.34 -14.26 -16.22
N GLU A 40 -15.06 -15.00 -17.05
CA GLU A 40 -16.35 -15.63 -16.74
C GLU A 40 -16.27 -16.69 -15.63
N GLY A 41 -15.08 -17.17 -15.30
CA GLY A 41 -14.84 -18.13 -14.22
C GLY A 41 -14.37 -17.50 -12.92
N MET A 42 -14.16 -16.18 -12.88
CA MET A 42 -13.73 -15.47 -11.67
C MET A 42 -14.92 -15.09 -10.80
N LEU A 43 -14.78 -15.24 -9.50
CA LEU A 43 -15.73 -14.69 -8.54
C LEU A 43 -15.50 -13.18 -8.42
N ASP A 44 -16.59 -12.40 -8.31
CA ASP A 44 -16.51 -10.95 -8.12
C ASP A 44 -15.64 -10.58 -6.90
N GLU A 45 -15.72 -11.36 -5.82
CA GLU A 45 -14.91 -11.15 -4.63
C GLU A 45 -13.41 -11.31 -4.89
N GLN A 46 -13.01 -12.22 -5.79
CA GLN A 46 -11.61 -12.39 -6.17
C GLN A 46 -11.10 -11.19 -6.96
N ILE A 47 -11.91 -10.69 -7.90
CA ILE A 47 -11.58 -9.50 -8.71
C ILE A 47 -11.44 -8.29 -7.78
N VAL A 48 -12.43 -8.07 -6.90
CA VAL A 48 -12.41 -6.97 -5.92
C VAL A 48 -11.18 -7.08 -5.04
N GLN A 49 -10.87 -8.26 -4.51
CA GLN A 49 -9.71 -8.44 -3.63
C GLN A 49 -8.38 -8.15 -4.34
N GLN A 50 -8.28 -8.46 -5.64
CA GLN A 50 -7.08 -8.15 -6.42
C GLN A 50 -6.92 -6.64 -6.59
N ILE A 51 -8.02 -5.94 -6.89
CA ILE A 51 -8.05 -4.47 -6.99
C ILE A 51 -7.74 -3.84 -5.63
N GLN A 52 -8.28 -4.37 -4.53
CA GLN A 52 -7.97 -3.89 -3.18
C GLN A 52 -6.47 -3.93 -2.91
N THR A 53 -5.79 -5.03 -3.24
CA THR A 53 -4.36 -5.19 -2.96
C THR A 53 -3.49 -4.43 -3.97
N ASN A 54 -3.67 -4.70 -5.27
CA ASN A 54 -2.76 -4.25 -6.32
C ASN A 54 -2.95 -2.79 -6.72
N PHE A 55 -4.15 -2.23 -6.51
CA PHE A 55 -4.44 -0.85 -6.85
C PHE A 55 -4.63 0.01 -5.61
N PHE A 56 -5.65 -0.29 -4.80
CA PHE A 56 -5.95 0.55 -3.65
C PHE A 56 -4.88 0.46 -2.56
N GLY A 57 -4.23 -0.69 -2.37
CA GLY A 57 -3.09 -0.84 -1.47
C GLY A 57 -1.95 0.11 -1.82
N VAL A 58 -1.57 0.14 -3.11
CA VAL A 58 -0.55 1.07 -3.65
C VAL A 58 -0.94 2.52 -3.40
N VAL A 59 -2.19 2.90 -3.69
CA VAL A 59 -2.69 4.27 -3.49
C VAL A 59 -2.64 4.66 -2.01
N ARG A 60 -3.11 3.79 -1.10
CA ARG A 60 -3.17 4.05 0.34
C ARG A 60 -1.77 4.22 0.94
N VAL A 61 -0.86 3.29 0.65
CA VAL A 61 0.53 3.36 1.13
C VAL A 61 1.22 4.61 0.60
N THR A 62 1.12 4.89 -0.70
CA THR A 62 1.71 6.09 -1.31
C THR A 62 1.15 7.36 -0.67
N LYS A 63 -0.17 7.47 -0.53
CA LYS A 63 -0.83 8.63 0.10
C LYS A 63 -0.34 8.87 1.52
N ALA A 64 -0.13 7.81 2.30
CA ALA A 64 0.35 7.91 3.67
C ALA A 64 1.82 8.35 3.77
N PHE A 65 2.67 8.04 2.78
CA PHE A 65 4.07 8.50 2.74
C PHE A 65 4.25 9.93 2.22
N ILE A 66 3.33 10.46 1.40
CA ILE A 66 3.46 11.81 0.79
C ILE A 66 3.82 12.92 1.79
N PRO A 67 3.16 13.06 2.96
CA PRO A 67 3.48 14.13 3.91
C PRO A 67 4.94 14.08 4.39
N TYR A 68 5.47 12.88 4.60
CA TYR A 68 6.84 12.66 5.07
C TYR A 68 7.87 13.05 4.01
N PHE A 69 7.66 12.63 2.75
CA PHE A 69 8.54 13.02 1.66
C PHE A 69 8.48 14.51 1.36
N LYS A 70 7.30 15.13 1.42
CA LYS A 70 7.17 16.59 1.26
C LYS A 70 7.91 17.37 2.35
N ALA A 71 7.91 16.89 3.59
CA ALA A 71 8.64 17.55 4.68
C ALA A 71 10.17 17.52 4.47
N LYS A 72 10.71 16.55 3.71
CA LYS A 72 12.14 16.49 3.35
C LYS A 72 12.52 17.46 2.24
N ILE A 73 11.59 17.79 1.34
CA ILE A 73 11.85 18.75 0.26
C ILE A 73 11.87 20.15 0.88
N ARG A 74 13.07 20.60 1.25
CA ARG A 74 13.32 22.00 1.57
C ARG A 74 13.06 22.82 0.31
N VAL A 75 12.08 23.72 0.38
CA VAL A 75 12.00 24.88 -0.53
C VAL A 75 13.01 25.92 -0.04
#